data_AF-A0A9P3BFI8-F1
#
_entry.id   AF-A0A9P3BFI8-F1
#
_cell.length_a   1.000
_cell.length_b   1.000
_cell.length_c   1.000
_cell.angle_alpha   90.00
_cell.angle_beta   90.00
_cell.angle_gamma   90.00
#
_symmetry.space_group_name_H-M   'P 1'
#
loop_
_entity.id
_entity.type
_entity.pdbx_description
1 polymer ?
#
loop_
_entity_poly.entity_id
_entity_poly.type
_entity_poly.pdbx_seq_one_letter_code
_entity_poly.pdbx_strand_id
1 'polypeptide(L)'
;MVHITALPSELLTLIVSYVDPSTWKNLRQTCRLLSCVTAQLLFETLKLYPAEGSYEIMDEILKGSTLGDAVKKVYINTHEHPYDSDDEEEAYFPKEFENRISHLKTLSKVQHAVLQFDKRCGVSRYHWISKPPQTVAFRKKALSVFFEWLASLKVPLQSLGIQHLQDINIRNDEIRNNMTKVLRDLRSLRLSIVSEHNTATTEDPAELWNQDRFSLFPESQSFFTKLPSVWLKPTASSLEHLTLFCDTWFGFRPKLELREVHFPHLKSLVLGNFTFFQDSQLEWILSHGATLTELSLDDCMILYDLSLFEDMLGEYSFKKDEMELRLEDDGEAGYGYYYSYNKRWYHYFDAFRKRLPHLRHFRIGTSDCTHGVPFETESEMRIGLLWERYGVFYDGWVPTPYVEASYWLRPWERPPPNCNKEDRKSLRLLFDHIGQEVEESWTLHGIRVKNLLQVKS
;
A
#
# COMPACT_ATOMS: atom_id res chain seq x y z
N MET A 1 -15.08 -19.57 43.50
CA MET A 1 -14.31 -19.65 42.25
C MET A 1 -15.29 -19.42 41.12
N VAL A 2 -15.19 -18.30 40.37
CA VAL A 2 -16.08 -18.06 39.23
C VAL A 2 -15.57 -18.92 38.07
N HIS A 3 -16.38 -19.87 37.61
CA HIS A 3 -16.04 -20.68 36.45
C HIS A 3 -16.06 -19.79 35.20
N ILE A 4 -15.01 -19.87 34.37
CA ILE A 4 -14.92 -19.09 33.12
C ILE A 4 -16.15 -19.32 32.22
N THR A 5 -16.76 -20.50 32.28
CA THR A 5 -17.97 -20.88 31.53
C THR A 5 -19.25 -20.17 31.99
N ALA A 6 -19.21 -19.38 33.08
CA ALA A 6 -20.32 -18.57 33.54
C ALA A 6 -20.34 -17.16 32.90
N LEU A 7 -19.30 -16.81 32.12
CA LEU A 7 -19.24 -15.55 31.39
C LEU A 7 -20.15 -15.59 30.15
N PRO A 8 -20.75 -14.45 29.76
CA PRO A 8 -21.41 -14.29 28.46
C PRO A 8 -20.49 -14.67 27.30
N SER A 9 -21.09 -15.16 26.21
CA SER A 9 -20.38 -15.58 25.00
C SER A 9 -19.50 -14.48 24.41
N GLU A 10 -19.92 -13.22 24.49
CA GLU A 10 -19.20 -12.06 23.98
C GLU A 10 -17.88 -11.84 24.74
N LEU A 11 -17.92 -11.96 26.07
CA LEU A 11 -16.73 -11.85 26.91
C LEU A 11 -15.81 -13.05 26.73
N LEU A 12 -16.37 -14.24 26.54
CA LEU A 12 -15.59 -15.44 26.23
C LEU A 12 -14.88 -15.33 24.88
N THR A 13 -15.56 -14.86 23.84
CA THR A 13 -14.95 -14.62 22.52
C THR A 13 -13.83 -13.60 22.63
N LEU A 14 -14.03 -12.51 23.38
CA LEU A 14 -13.00 -11.51 23.61
C LEU A 14 -11.78 -12.09 24.35
N ILE A 15 -12.00 -12.87 25.42
CA ILE A 15 -10.90 -13.51 26.16
C ILE A 15 -10.13 -14.48 25.25
N VAL A 16 -10.84 -15.32 24.49
CA VAL A 16 -10.21 -16.30 23.59
C VAL A 16 -9.47 -15.61 22.44
N SER A 17 -9.94 -14.46 21.95
CA SER A 17 -9.25 -13.71 20.90
C SER A 17 -7.89 -13.15 21.31
N TYR A 18 -7.62 -13.01 22.62
CA TYR A 18 -6.30 -12.64 23.13
C TYR A 18 -5.35 -13.84 23.31
N VAL A 19 -5.83 -15.06 23.10
CA VAL A 19 -4.99 -16.27 23.14
C VAL A 19 -4.40 -16.52 21.76
N ASP A 20 -3.15 -17.00 21.71
CA ASP A 20 -2.47 -17.32 20.46
C ASP A 20 -3.31 -18.23 19.54
N PRO A 21 -3.42 -17.91 18.23
CA PRO A 21 -4.20 -18.70 17.28
C PRO A 21 -3.81 -20.19 17.21
N SER A 22 -2.54 -20.50 17.46
CA SER A 22 -2.01 -21.87 17.54
C SER A 22 -2.69 -22.70 18.64
N THR A 23 -3.16 -22.05 19.71
CA THR A 23 -3.76 -22.68 20.89
C THR A 23 -5.27 -22.89 20.73
N TRP A 24 -5.93 -22.21 19.79
CA TRP A 24 -7.38 -22.31 19.59
C TRP A 24 -7.84 -23.73 19.26
N LYS A 25 -7.04 -24.52 18.52
CA LYS A 25 -7.35 -25.93 18.23
C LYS A 25 -7.43 -26.77 19.51
N ASN A 26 -6.53 -26.52 20.46
CA ASN A 26 -6.51 -27.21 21.75
C ASN A 26 -7.67 -26.74 22.64
N LEU A 27 -7.91 -25.43 22.70
CA LEU A 27 -9.04 -24.86 23.44
C LEU A 27 -10.38 -25.40 22.95
N ARG A 28 -10.52 -25.62 21.63
CA ARG A 28 -11.72 -26.21 21.03
C ARG A 28 -12.03 -27.59 21.59
N GLN A 29 -11.02 -28.37 21.98
CA GLN A 29 -11.18 -29.73 22.48
C GLN A 29 -11.51 -29.80 23.98
N THR A 30 -11.43 -28.68 24.71
CA THR A 30 -11.58 -28.67 26.18
C THR A 30 -13.04 -28.85 26.63
N CYS A 31 -13.99 -28.12 26.04
CA CYS A 31 -15.41 -28.23 26.36
C CYS A 31 -16.29 -27.72 25.22
N ARG A 32 -17.59 -28.03 25.24
CA ARG A 32 -18.55 -27.65 24.18
C ARG A 32 -18.67 -26.14 23.99
N LEU A 33 -18.65 -25.36 25.07
CA LEU A 33 -18.78 -23.91 25.02
C LEU A 33 -17.56 -23.29 24.32
N LEU A 34 -16.35 -23.63 24.77
CA LEU A 34 -15.11 -23.19 24.14
C LEU A 34 -14.98 -23.74 22.73
N SER A 35 -15.48 -24.95 22.45
CA SER A 35 -15.55 -25.48 21.09
C SER A 35 -16.36 -24.61 20.14
N CYS A 36 -17.47 -24.03 20.61
CA CYS A 36 -18.31 -23.16 19.80
C CYS A 36 -17.62 -21.82 19.53
N VAL A 37 -17.09 -21.19 20.58
CA VAL A 37 -16.39 -19.89 20.50
C VAL A 37 -15.12 -19.99 19.64
N THR A 38 -14.27 -20.97 19.90
CA THR A 38 -13.01 -21.17 19.15
C THR A 38 -13.26 -21.58 17.71
N ALA A 39 -14.34 -22.31 17.40
CA ALA A 39 -14.69 -22.60 16.02
C ALA A 39 -15.03 -21.32 15.25
N GLN A 40 -15.76 -20.36 15.85
CA GLN A 40 -16.04 -19.09 15.18
C GLN A 40 -14.77 -18.32 14.83
N LEU A 41 -13.77 -18.31 15.72
CA LEU A 41 -12.49 -17.65 15.50
C LEU A 41 -11.59 -18.40 14.50
N LEU A 42 -11.51 -19.73 14.63
CA LEU A 42 -10.68 -20.59 13.76
C LEU A 42 -11.12 -20.55 12.30
N PHE A 43 -12.43 -20.46 12.05
CA PHE A 43 -13.01 -20.46 10.71
C PHE A 43 -13.45 -19.06 10.27
N GLU A 44 -13.08 -18.00 10.99
CA GLU A 44 -13.41 -16.63 10.61
C GLU A 44 -12.77 -16.23 9.27
N THR A 45 -11.57 -16.75 9.01
CA THR A 45 -10.79 -16.46 7.81
C THR A 45 -10.67 -17.70 6.93
N LEU A 46 -11.14 -17.58 5.69
CA LEU A 46 -10.93 -18.57 4.64
C LEU A 46 -9.81 -18.08 3.71
N LYS A 47 -8.78 -18.90 3.50
CA LYS A 47 -7.74 -18.64 2.49
C LYS A 47 -7.90 -19.66 1.37
N LEU A 48 -8.07 -19.18 0.14
CA LEU A 48 -8.22 -20.00 -1.05
C LEU A 48 -6.98 -19.85 -1.92
N TYR A 49 -6.36 -20.97 -2.25
CA TYR A 49 -5.19 -21.09 -3.12
C TYR A 49 -5.55 -21.96 -4.35
N PRO A 50 -4.84 -21.84 -5.48
CA PRO A 50 -5.12 -22.62 -6.68
C PRO A 50 -4.58 -24.06 -6.58
N ALA A 51 -4.94 -24.78 -5.52
CA ALA A 51 -4.45 -26.13 -5.23
C ALA A 51 -5.52 -27.03 -4.64
N GLU A 52 -5.41 -28.33 -4.92
CA GLU A 52 -6.40 -29.35 -4.56
C GLU A 52 -6.70 -29.38 -3.06
N GLY A 53 -5.66 -29.38 -2.21
CA GLY A 53 -5.83 -29.36 -0.76
C GLY A 53 -6.58 -28.11 -0.26
N SER A 54 -6.38 -26.96 -0.91
CA SER A 54 -7.14 -25.74 -0.58
C SER A 54 -8.61 -25.86 -1.00
N TYR A 55 -8.91 -26.55 -2.10
CA TYR A 55 -10.29 -26.77 -2.57
C TYR A 55 -11.05 -27.71 -1.65
N GLU A 56 -10.42 -28.80 -1.20
CA GLU A 56 -11.03 -29.75 -0.26
C GLU A 56 -11.40 -29.06 1.06
N ILE A 57 -10.49 -28.25 1.62
CA ILE A 57 -10.74 -27.49 2.84
C ILE A 57 -11.93 -26.55 2.66
N MET A 58 -11.99 -25.83 1.52
CA MET A 58 -13.10 -24.94 1.21
C MET A 58 -14.42 -25.73 1.11
N ASP A 59 -14.44 -26.85 0.40
CA ASP A 59 -15.65 -27.64 0.19
C ASP A 59 -16.17 -28.21 1.51
N GLU A 60 -15.30 -28.66 2.42
CA GLU A 60 -15.69 -29.10 3.76
C GLU A 60 -16.28 -27.96 4.61
N ILE A 61 -15.74 -26.74 4.50
CA ILE A 61 -16.31 -25.55 5.17
C ILE A 61 -17.68 -25.22 4.59
N LEU A 62 -17.85 -25.31 3.27
CA LEU A 62 -19.13 -25.02 2.61
C LEU A 62 -20.20 -26.08 2.87
N LYS A 63 -19.82 -27.36 3.06
CA LYS A 63 -20.76 -28.43 3.45
C LYS A 63 -21.33 -28.19 4.85
N GLY A 64 -20.54 -27.64 5.77
CA GLY A 64 -20.94 -27.35 7.14
C GLY A 64 -21.61 -25.98 7.28
N SER A 65 -22.94 -25.94 7.42
CA SER A 65 -23.69 -24.67 7.55
C SER A 65 -23.17 -23.78 8.69
N THR A 66 -22.76 -24.35 9.82
CA THR A 66 -22.18 -23.60 10.95
C THR A 66 -20.79 -23.03 10.65
N LEU A 67 -19.99 -23.72 9.84
CA LEU A 67 -18.63 -23.28 9.49
C LEU A 67 -18.67 -22.19 8.42
N GLY A 68 -19.50 -22.36 7.38
CA GLY A 68 -19.72 -21.31 6.39
C GLY A 68 -20.23 -20.00 7.00
N ASP A 69 -21.07 -20.10 8.02
CA ASP A 69 -21.57 -18.95 8.79
C ASP A 69 -20.53 -18.31 9.73
N ALA A 70 -19.39 -18.95 9.96
CA ALA A 70 -18.28 -18.36 10.71
C ALA A 70 -17.40 -17.47 9.82
N VAL A 71 -17.33 -17.75 8.52
CA VAL A 71 -16.44 -17.06 7.58
C VAL A 71 -16.88 -15.61 7.39
N LYS A 72 -16.02 -14.67 7.79
CA LYS A 72 -16.19 -13.23 7.60
C LYS A 72 -15.11 -12.62 6.71
N LYS A 73 -13.94 -13.25 6.64
CA LYS A 73 -12.79 -12.79 5.87
C LYS A 73 -12.41 -13.85 4.83
N VAL A 74 -12.19 -13.41 3.59
CA VAL A 74 -11.79 -14.30 2.50
C VAL A 74 -10.53 -13.75 1.84
N TYR A 75 -9.50 -14.58 1.74
CA TYR A 75 -8.29 -14.31 0.97
C TYR A 75 -8.28 -15.19 -0.27
N ILE A 76 -8.10 -14.57 -1.43
CA ILE A 76 -7.94 -15.25 -2.71
C ILE A 76 -6.49 -15.04 -3.12
N ASN A 77 -5.67 -16.07 -2.96
CA ASN A 77 -4.26 -16.04 -3.32
C ASN A 77 -4.11 -16.70 -4.68
N THR A 78 -3.45 -16.03 -5.63
CA THR A 78 -3.27 -16.57 -6.98
C THR A 78 -2.10 -17.55 -7.10
N HIS A 79 -1.39 -17.80 -6.00
CA HIS A 79 -0.21 -18.67 -5.89
C HIS A 79 -0.05 -19.13 -4.44
N GLU A 80 0.52 -20.31 -4.21
CA GLU A 80 0.73 -20.87 -2.86
C GLU A 80 1.99 -20.33 -2.18
N HIS A 81 3.08 -20.24 -2.94
CA HIS A 81 4.38 -19.76 -2.49
C HIS A 81 4.83 -18.64 -3.43
N PRO A 82 5.41 -17.55 -2.89
CA PRO A 82 6.04 -16.53 -3.70
C PRO A 82 6.99 -17.21 -4.68
N TYR A 83 6.96 -16.76 -5.93
CA TYR A 83 7.83 -17.34 -6.93
C TYR A 83 9.29 -16.94 -6.64
N ASP A 84 10.19 -17.93 -6.61
CA ASP A 84 11.58 -17.79 -6.13
C ASP A 84 12.56 -17.51 -7.27
N SER A 85 12.23 -17.85 -8.52
CA SER A 85 13.11 -17.66 -9.68
C SER A 85 12.43 -16.98 -10.87
N ASP A 86 13.21 -16.26 -11.67
CA ASP A 86 12.75 -15.61 -12.90
C ASP A 86 12.48 -16.62 -14.03
N ASP A 87 12.73 -17.92 -13.84
CA ASP A 87 12.51 -18.95 -14.88
C ASP A 87 11.20 -19.74 -14.68
N GLU A 88 10.27 -19.22 -13.89
CA GLU A 88 9.02 -19.93 -13.62
C GLU A 88 8.04 -19.86 -14.79
N GLU A 89 7.38 -20.98 -15.06
CA GLU A 89 6.44 -21.12 -16.17
C GLU A 89 5.25 -20.15 -16.04
N GLU A 90 4.69 -19.75 -17.18
CA GLU A 90 3.49 -18.91 -17.22
C GLU A 90 2.35 -19.58 -16.44
N ALA A 91 1.86 -18.89 -15.41
CA ALA A 91 0.82 -19.39 -14.54
C ALA A 91 -0.50 -19.51 -15.29
N TYR A 92 -1.12 -20.69 -15.20
CA TYR A 92 -2.46 -20.92 -15.70
C TYR A 92 -3.49 -20.57 -14.62
N PHE A 93 -4.59 -19.90 -14.98
CA PHE A 93 -5.72 -19.64 -14.07
C PHE A 93 -6.70 -20.82 -14.11
N PRO A 94 -6.71 -21.73 -13.12
CA PRO A 94 -7.43 -22.99 -13.23
C PRO A 94 -8.95 -22.77 -13.28
N LYS A 95 -9.65 -23.50 -14.16
CA LYS A 95 -11.13 -23.40 -14.22
C LYS A 95 -11.79 -23.82 -12.91
N GLU A 96 -11.19 -24.79 -12.20
CA GLU A 96 -11.65 -25.21 -10.88
C GLU A 96 -11.52 -24.09 -9.85
N PHE A 97 -10.42 -23.34 -9.87
CA PHE A 97 -10.22 -22.16 -9.03
C PHE A 97 -11.31 -21.11 -9.30
N GLU A 98 -11.58 -20.80 -10.57
CA GLU A 98 -12.68 -19.90 -10.96
C GLU A 98 -14.04 -20.33 -10.43
N ASN A 99 -14.35 -21.63 -10.56
CA ASN A 99 -15.62 -22.20 -10.10
C ASN A 99 -15.74 -22.11 -8.57
N ARG A 100 -14.65 -22.36 -7.84
CA ARG A 100 -14.60 -22.24 -6.38
C ARG A 100 -14.80 -20.80 -5.93
N ILE A 101 -14.13 -19.82 -6.54
CA ILE A 101 -14.37 -18.40 -6.25
C ILE A 101 -15.85 -18.04 -6.44
N SER A 102 -16.47 -18.53 -7.52
CA SER A 102 -17.89 -18.31 -7.80
C SER A 102 -18.83 -18.96 -6.76
N HIS A 103 -18.43 -20.06 -6.12
CA HIS A 103 -19.19 -20.73 -5.06
C HIS A 103 -19.14 -20.00 -3.72
N LEU A 104 -18.18 -19.08 -3.51
CA LEU A 104 -18.08 -18.28 -2.29
C LEU A 104 -19.31 -17.37 -2.08
N LYS A 105 -20.13 -17.13 -3.11
CA LYS A 105 -21.42 -16.42 -2.98
C LYS A 105 -22.40 -17.08 -2.00
N THR A 106 -22.16 -18.35 -1.66
CA THR A 106 -22.96 -19.08 -0.66
C THR A 106 -22.66 -18.62 0.77
N LEU A 107 -21.50 -18.02 1.02
CA LEU A 107 -21.11 -17.47 2.31
C LEU A 107 -21.86 -16.15 2.54
N SER A 108 -22.78 -16.15 3.51
CA SER A 108 -23.71 -15.04 3.72
C SER A 108 -23.16 -13.88 4.57
N LYS A 109 -22.06 -14.11 5.30
CA LYS A 109 -21.51 -13.17 6.31
C LYS A 109 -20.12 -12.64 5.96
N VAL A 110 -19.67 -12.82 4.71
CA VAL A 110 -18.39 -12.25 4.26
C VAL A 110 -18.47 -10.72 4.30
N GLN A 111 -17.54 -10.10 5.01
CA GLN A 111 -17.43 -8.65 5.19
C GLN A 111 -16.09 -8.12 4.67
N HIS A 112 -15.06 -8.96 4.61
CA HIS A 112 -13.72 -8.60 4.19
C HIS A 112 -13.23 -9.54 3.10
N ALA A 113 -12.66 -8.97 2.04
CA ALA A 113 -12.11 -9.74 0.94
C ALA A 113 -10.75 -9.19 0.51
N VAL A 114 -9.82 -10.10 0.24
CA VAL A 114 -8.45 -9.82 -0.18
C VAL A 114 -8.16 -10.60 -1.44
N LEU A 115 -7.62 -9.92 -2.45
CA LEU A 115 -7.02 -10.57 -3.62
C LEU A 115 -5.52 -10.35 -3.57
N GLN A 116 -4.74 -11.42 -3.59
CA GLN A 116 -3.29 -11.36 -3.56
C GLN A 116 -2.71 -11.94 -4.85
N PHE A 117 -2.03 -11.08 -5.61
CA PHE A 117 -1.22 -11.46 -6.75
C PHE A 117 0.22 -11.77 -6.34
N ASP A 118 0.97 -12.42 -7.25
CA ASP A 118 2.43 -12.43 -7.13
C ASP A 118 2.97 -11.00 -7.18
N LYS A 119 4.10 -10.75 -6.51
CA LYS A 119 4.72 -9.42 -6.50
C LYS A 119 5.29 -9.02 -7.86
N ARG A 120 5.69 -10.00 -8.67
CA ARG A 120 6.32 -9.75 -9.96
C ARG A 120 5.25 -9.54 -11.02
N CYS A 121 5.34 -8.42 -11.71
CA CYS A 121 4.43 -8.06 -12.76
C CYS A 121 5.19 -7.39 -13.92
N GLY A 122 4.57 -7.38 -15.08
CA GLY A 122 5.18 -6.82 -16.28
C GLY A 122 4.31 -7.02 -17.51
N VAL A 123 4.62 -6.25 -18.55
CA VAL A 123 4.06 -6.37 -19.88
C VAL A 123 5.16 -7.01 -20.71
N SER A 124 4.91 -8.18 -21.32
CA SER A 124 5.92 -8.87 -22.15
C SER A 124 6.26 -8.05 -23.40
N ARG A 125 7.08 -7.00 -23.27
CA ARG A 125 7.42 -6.03 -24.31
C ARG A 125 8.66 -6.46 -25.11
N TYR A 126 9.57 -7.21 -24.48
CA TYR A 126 10.83 -7.65 -25.08
C TYR A 126 10.98 -9.16 -24.94
N HIS A 127 11.61 -9.78 -25.95
CA HIS A 127 11.76 -11.24 -26.06
C HIS A 127 12.80 -11.83 -25.09
N TRP A 128 13.62 -10.98 -24.48
CA TRP A 128 14.70 -11.34 -23.56
C TRP A 128 14.38 -11.03 -22.09
N ILE A 129 13.27 -10.34 -21.80
CA ILE A 129 12.79 -10.13 -20.42
C ILE A 129 12.06 -11.40 -20.00
N SER A 130 12.44 -11.96 -18.84
CA SER A 130 11.69 -13.05 -18.22
C SER A 130 10.22 -12.66 -18.10
N LYS A 131 9.33 -13.52 -18.58
CA LYS A 131 7.90 -13.28 -18.43
C LYS A 131 7.54 -13.48 -16.97
N PRO A 132 6.94 -12.49 -16.29
CA PRO A 132 6.41 -12.73 -14.96
C PRO A 132 5.36 -13.86 -15.06
N PRO A 133 5.32 -14.77 -14.07
CA PRO A 133 4.46 -15.95 -14.13
C PRO A 133 2.99 -15.54 -14.28
N GLN A 134 2.57 -14.43 -13.66
CA GLN A 134 1.20 -13.92 -13.75
C GLN A 134 1.11 -12.76 -14.76
N THR A 135 0.75 -13.10 -16.00
CA THR A 135 0.58 -12.14 -17.10
C THR A 135 -0.57 -11.15 -16.86
N VAL A 136 -0.59 -10.06 -17.64
CA VAL A 136 -1.69 -9.07 -17.64
C VAL A 136 -3.05 -9.74 -17.90
N ALA A 137 -3.09 -10.75 -18.78
CA ALA A 137 -4.31 -11.49 -19.09
C ALA A 137 -4.78 -12.32 -17.89
N PHE A 138 -3.85 -13.01 -17.20
CA PHE A 138 -4.13 -13.73 -15.96
C PHE A 138 -4.68 -12.80 -14.89
N ARG A 139 -3.99 -11.69 -14.60
CA ARG A 139 -4.38 -10.72 -13.56
C ARG A 139 -5.75 -10.10 -13.86
N LYS A 140 -6.02 -9.78 -15.12
CA LYS A 140 -7.33 -9.29 -15.57
C LYS A 140 -8.43 -10.33 -15.38
N LYS A 141 -8.18 -11.61 -15.71
CA LYS A 141 -9.15 -12.70 -15.50
C LYS A 141 -9.45 -12.89 -14.02
N ALA A 142 -8.43 -12.91 -13.16
CA ALA A 142 -8.57 -12.99 -11.72
C ALA A 142 -9.41 -11.83 -11.15
N LEU A 143 -9.11 -10.59 -11.55
CA LEU A 143 -9.90 -9.41 -11.16
C LEU A 143 -11.36 -9.51 -11.62
N SER A 144 -11.62 -10.00 -12.84
CA SER A 144 -12.98 -10.21 -13.34
C SER A 144 -13.76 -11.14 -12.41
N VAL A 145 -13.24 -12.34 -12.20
CA VAL A 145 -13.87 -13.39 -11.38
C VAL A 145 -14.07 -12.92 -9.94
N PHE A 146 -13.08 -12.23 -9.39
CA PHE A 146 -13.14 -11.69 -8.04
C PHE A 146 -14.22 -10.62 -7.90
N PHE A 147 -14.26 -9.61 -8.77
CA PHE A 147 -15.29 -8.57 -8.70
C PHE A 147 -16.69 -9.07 -9.07
N GLU A 148 -16.82 -10.06 -9.95
CA GLU A 148 -18.09 -10.75 -10.22
C GLU A 148 -18.62 -11.44 -8.96
N TRP A 149 -17.76 -12.15 -8.22
CA TRP A 149 -18.14 -12.76 -6.94
C TRP A 149 -18.53 -11.69 -5.91
N LEU A 150 -17.71 -10.67 -5.70
CA LEU A 150 -18.00 -9.60 -4.73
C LEU A 150 -19.32 -8.87 -5.05
N ALA A 151 -19.58 -8.60 -6.34
CA ALA A 151 -20.81 -7.99 -6.79
C ALA A 151 -22.04 -8.89 -6.60
N SER A 152 -21.85 -10.21 -6.45
CA SER A 152 -22.92 -11.19 -6.21
C SER A 152 -23.29 -11.37 -4.74
N LEU A 153 -22.52 -10.79 -3.80
CA LEU A 153 -22.79 -10.88 -2.38
C LEU A 153 -24.12 -10.21 -2.02
N LYS A 154 -24.88 -10.85 -1.12
CA LYS A 154 -26.17 -10.34 -0.64
C LYS A 154 -26.03 -9.13 0.28
N VAL A 155 -24.93 -9.11 1.04
CA VAL A 155 -24.57 -8.02 1.96
C VAL A 155 -23.39 -7.27 1.33
N PRO A 156 -23.41 -5.93 1.30
CA PRO A 156 -22.28 -5.15 0.79
C PRO A 156 -21.00 -5.45 1.57
N LEU A 157 -19.89 -5.54 0.82
CA LEU A 157 -18.56 -5.73 1.38
C LEU A 157 -18.16 -4.50 2.21
N GLN A 158 -17.60 -4.71 3.40
CA GLN A 158 -17.13 -3.60 4.24
C GLN A 158 -15.68 -3.24 3.97
N SER A 159 -14.83 -4.23 3.68
CA SER A 159 -13.41 -4.01 3.43
C SER A 159 -12.89 -4.79 2.25
N LEU A 160 -12.10 -4.11 1.43
CA LEU A 160 -11.46 -4.62 0.23
C LEU A 160 -9.96 -4.35 0.33
N GLY A 161 -9.16 -5.37 0.07
CA GLY A 161 -7.75 -5.16 -0.20
C GLY A 161 -7.30 -5.90 -1.45
N ILE A 162 -6.39 -5.27 -2.19
CA ILE A 162 -5.73 -5.88 -3.33
C ILE A 162 -4.24 -5.72 -3.12
N GLN A 163 -3.56 -6.86 -3.02
CA GLN A 163 -2.13 -6.94 -2.89
C GLN A 163 -1.48 -7.20 -4.24
N HIS A 164 -0.40 -6.46 -4.49
CA HIS A 164 0.32 -6.48 -5.74
C HIS A 164 -0.60 -6.23 -6.95
N LEU A 165 -1.44 -5.19 -6.85
CA LEU A 165 -2.21 -4.68 -7.98
C LEU A 165 -1.24 -4.09 -9.00
N GLN A 166 -1.14 -4.70 -10.17
CA GLN A 166 -0.36 -4.14 -11.26
C GLN A 166 -0.93 -2.78 -11.68
N ASP A 167 -0.06 -1.80 -11.90
CA ASP A 167 -0.35 -0.42 -12.30
C ASP A 167 -0.89 -0.27 -13.75
N ILE A 168 -1.86 -1.10 -14.12
CA ILE A 168 -2.52 -1.09 -15.43
C ILE A 168 -4.03 -0.90 -15.27
N ASN A 169 -4.59 0.02 -16.05
CA ASN A 169 -6.02 0.29 -16.08
C ASN A 169 -6.84 -0.85 -16.72
N ILE A 170 -7.88 -1.30 -16.02
CA ILE A 170 -8.87 -2.24 -16.55
C ILE A 170 -9.77 -1.52 -17.57
N ARG A 171 -9.72 -2.00 -18.83
CA ARG A 171 -10.51 -1.46 -19.96
C ARG A 171 -11.84 -2.20 -20.21
N ASN A 172 -12.23 -3.15 -19.37
CA ASN A 172 -13.47 -3.90 -19.52
C ASN A 172 -14.60 -3.21 -18.72
N ASP A 173 -15.69 -2.86 -19.39
CA ASP A 173 -16.83 -2.14 -18.80
C ASP A 173 -17.63 -2.97 -17.80
N GLU A 174 -17.77 -4.28 -18.02
CA GLU A 174 -18.45 -5.19 -17.09
C GLU A 174 -17.70 -5.28 -15.76
N ILE A 175 -16.37 -5.45 -15.82
CA ILE A 175 -15.53 -5.44 -14.61
C ILE A 175 -15.65 -4.09 -13.90
N ARG A 176 -15.62 -2.98 -14.65
CA ARG A 176 -15.76 -1.62 -14.08
C ARG A 176 -17.11 -1.41 -13.40
N ASN A 177 -18.19 -1.95 -13.95
CA ASN A 177 -19.52 -1.88 -13.35
C ASN A 177 -19.56 -2.66 -12.02
N ASN A 178 -19.00 -3.87 -12.00
CA ASN A 178 -18.89 -4.67 -10.79
C ASN A 178 -18.01 -3.98 -9.72
N MET A 179 -16.87 -3.42 -10.12
CA MET A 179 -16.01 -2.62 -9.25
C MET A 179 -16.77 -1.43 -8.65
N THR A 180 -17.45 -0.64 -9.48
CA THR A 180 -18.21 0.54 -9.02
C THR A 180 -19.30 0.16 -8.02
N LYS A 181 -19.96 -1.00 -8.24
CA LYS A 181 -20.96 -1.53 -7.30
C LYS A 181 -20.33 -1.89 -5.95
N VAL A 182 -19.18 -2.56 -5.95
CA VAL A 182 -18.47 -2.99 -4.73
C VAL A 182 -17.89 -1.80 -3.96
N LEU A 183 -17.30 -0.83 -4.67
CA LEU A 183 -16.60 0.30 -4.06
C LEU A 183 -17.55 1.31 -3.38
N ARG A 184 -18.81 1.40 -3.80
CA ARG A 184 -19.77 2.41 -3.30
C ARG A 184 -20.01 2.36 -1.79
N ASP A 185 -20.12 1.15 -1.24
CA ASP A 185 -20.51 0.91 0.15
C ASP A 185 -19.31 0.56 1.05
N LEU A 186 -18.10 0.69 0.51
CA LEU A 186 -16.88 0.23 1.13
C LEU A 186 -16.42 1.17 2.23
N ARG A 187 -16.18 0.62 3.43
CA ARG A 187 -15.63 1.38 4.56
C ARG A 187 -14.11 1.36 4.60
N SER A 188 -13.48 0.36 4.00
CA SER A 188 -12.03 0.24 4.02
C SER A 188 -11.46 -0.26 2.70
N LEU A 189 -10.55 0.51 2.12
CA LEU A 189 -9.87 0.22 0.85
C LEU A 189 -8.37 0.16 1.07
N ARG A 190 -7.75 -0.94 0.67
CA ARG A 190 -6.29 -1.14 0.70
C ARG A 190 -5.78 -1.49 -0.68
N LEU A 191 -4.92 -0.66 -1.25
CA LEU A 191 -4.27 -0.92 -2.52
C LEU A 191 -2.78 -0.96 -2.30
N SER A 192 -2.18 -2.13 -2.51
CA SER A 192 -0.73 -2.29 -2.65
C SER A 192 -0.46 -2.47 -4.13
N ILE A 193 0.06 -1.42 -4.75
CA ILE A 193 0.35 -1.35 -6.17
C ILE A 193 1.75 -1.88 -6.42
N VAL A 194 1.91 -2.62 -7.49
CA VAL A 194 3.22 -3.02 -8.01
C VAL A 194 3.40 -2.47 -9.41
N SER A 195 4.61 -1.99 -9.68
CA SER A 195 5.03 -1.55 -10.99
C SER A 195 5.86 -2.64 -11.67
N GLU A 196 5.94 -2.54 -13.01
CA GLU A 196 6.75 -3.45 -13.81
C GLU A 196 8.24 -3.32 -13.41
N HIS A 197 8.77 -4.35 -12.74
CA HIS A 197 10.20 -4.47 -12.42
C HIS A 197 10.93 -4.99 -13.65
N ASN A 198 11.96 -4.26 -14.09
CA ASN A 198 12.92 -4.81 -15.02
C ASN A 198 14.07 -5.47 -14.24
N THR A 199 13.92 -6.74 -13.90
CA THR A 199 15.10 -7.59 -13.67
C THR A 199 15.67 -8.00 -15.03
N ALA A 200 16.06 -7.01 -15.83
CA ALA A 200 16.96 -7.26 -16.94
C ALA A 200 18.32 -7.61 -16.34
N THR A 201 18.60 -8.89 -16.22
CA THR A 201 19.97 -9.41 -16.31
C THR A 201 20.48 -9.21 -17.75
N THR A 202 20.47 -7.98 -18.27
CA THR A 202 21.17 -7.68 -19.51
C THR A 202 22.62 -7.40 -19.18
N GLU A 203 23.49 -8.31 -19.61
CA GLU A 203 24.95 -8.10 -19.63
C GLU A 203 25.35 -6.98 -20.61
N ASP A 204 24.42 -6.43 -21.39
CA ASP A 204 24.67 -5.33 -22.32
C ASP A 204 24.69 -3.98 -21.58
N PRO A 205 25.88 -3.36 -21.42
CA PRO A 205 26.01 -2.07 -20.76
C PRO A 205 25.21 -0.98 -21.45
N ALA A 206 24.91 -1.08 -22.76
CA ALA A 206 24.15 -0.08 -23.51
C ALA A 206 22.66 -0.04 -23.13
N GLU A 207 22.09 -1.15 -22.64
CA GLU A 207 20.70 -1.23 -22.20
C GLU A 207 20.52 -0.95 -20.69
N LEU A 208 21.60 -1.03 -19.90
CA LEU A 208 21.66 -0.46 -18.55
C LEU A 208 21.37 1.06 -18.56
N TRP A 209 21.79 1.79 -19.59
CA TRP A 209 21.49 3.23 -19.74
C TRP A 209 20.03 3.54 -20.11
N ASN A 210 19.25 2.52 -20.49
CA ASN A 210 17.81 2.65 -20.79
C ASN A 210 16.91 2.26 -19.60
N GLN A 211 17.50 2.12 -18.40
CA GLN A 211 16.78 1.85 -17.15
C GLN A 211 15.81 2.99 -16.76
N ASP A 212 15.95 4.20 -17.30
CA ASP A 212 15.12 5.35 -16.94
C ASP A 212 13.65 5.31 -17.38
N ARG A 213 13.17 4.23 -18.00
CA ARG A 213 11.75 4.14 -18.41
C ARG A 213 10.79 3.54 -17.37
N PHE A 214 11.24 3.20 -16.17
CA PHE A 214 10.40 2.53 -15.16
C PHE A 214 9.20 3.35 -14.68
N SER A 215 9.35 4.68 -14.55
CA SER A 215 8.24 5.62 -14.24
C SER A 215 7.69 6.35 -15.48
N LEU A 216 8.13 5.94 -16.68
CA LEU A 216 7.72 6.47 -17.98
C LEU A 216 6.75 5.55 -18.72
N PHE A 217 6.41 4.39 -18.19
CA PHE A 217 5.44 3.53 -18.84
C PHE A 217 4.10 4.27 -18.94
N PRO A 218 3.59 4.53 -20.17
CA PRO A 218 2.34 5.25 -20.34
C PRO A 218 1.18 4.57 -19.61
N GLU A 219 1.25 3.25 -19.43
CA GLU A 219 0.29 2.47 -18.65
C GLU A 219 0.27 2.88 -17.18
N SER A 220 1.44 2.97 -16.54
CA SER A 220 1.60 3.36 -15.13
C SER A 220 1.12 4.80 -14.90
N GLN A 221 1.60 5.74 -15.72
CA GLN A 221 1.14 7.13 -15.68
C GLN A 221 -0.38 7.23 -15.87
N SER A 222 -0.92 6.49 -16.84
CA SER A 222 -2.37 6.44 -17.07
C SER A 222 -3.11 5.83 -15.88
N PHE A 223 -2.53 4.84 -15.21
CA PHE A 223 -3.11 4.22 -14.02
C PHE A 223 -3.22 5.21 -12.88
N PHE A 224 -2.12 5.87 -12.48
CA PHE A 224 -2.14 6.85 -11.40
C PHE A 224 -3.02 8.09 -11.72
N THR A 225 -3.07 8.51 -12.99
CA THR A 225 -4.00 9.57 -13.43
C THR A 225 -5.46 9.17 -13.24
N LYS A 226 -5.82 7.90 -13.49
CA LYS A 226 -7.20 7.41 -13.38
C LYS A 226 -7.54 6.87 -11.99
N LEU A 227 -6.54 6.56 -11.16
CA LEU A 227 -6.70 5.97 -9.82
C LEU A 227 -7.71 6.75 -8.96
N PRO A 228 -7.64 8.09 -8.85
CA PRO A 228 -8.63 8.86 -8.11
C PRO A 228 -10.06 8.65 -8.62
N SER A 229 -10.27 8.65 -9.93
CA SER A 229 -11.60 8.54 -10.53
C SER A 229 -12.18 7.11 -10.50
N VAL A 230 -11.34 6.09 -10.65
CA VAL A 230 -11.76 4.68 -10.78
C VAL A 230 -11.85 3.99 -9.43
N TRP A 231 -10.90 4.23 -8.53
CA TRP A 231 -10.79 3.51 -7.26
C TRP A 231 -11.27 4.34 -6.07
N LEU A 232 -10.93 5.64 -6.02
CA LEU A 232 -11.16 6.44 -4.83
C LEU A 232 -12.52 7.12 -4.80
N LYS A 233 -12.87 7.85 -5.86
CA LYS A 233 -14.12 8.62 -5.97
C LYS A 233 -15.39 7.78 -5.74
N PRO A 234 -15.48 6.51 -6.20
CA PRO A 234 -16.64 5.68 -5.89
C PRO A 234 -16.83 5.39 -4.39
N THR A 235 -15.75 5.37 -3.61
CA THR A 235 -15.78 5.12 -2.15
C THR A 235 -16.00 6.38 -1.31
N ALA A 236 -16.02 7.56 -1.94
CA ALA A 236 -15.88 8.85 -1.25
C ALA A 236 -16.87 9.07 -0.10
N SER A 237 -18.11 8.59 -0.24
CA SER A 237 -19.19 8.80 0.74
C SER A 237 -19.17 7.86 1.95
N SER A 238 -18.42 6.76 1.90
CA SER A 238 -18.49 5.67 2.89
C SER A 238 -17.14 5.29 3.48
N LEU A 239 -16.03 5.68 2.83
CA LEU A 239 -14.70 5.27 3.21
C LEU A 239 -14.26 5.86 4.57
N GLU A 240 -13.91 4.97 5.48
CA GLU A 240 -13.36 5.28 6.80
C GLU A 240 -11.85 4.97 6.89
N HIS A 241 -11.33 4.04 6.08
CA HIS A 241 -9.93 3.63 6.10
C HIS A 241 -9.37 3.52 4.69
N LEU A 242 -8.27 4.23 4.42
CA LEU A 242 -7.57 4.19 3.13
C LEU A 242 -6.10 3.81 3.33
N THR A 243 -5.65 2.81 2.58
CA THR A 243 -4.22 2.48 2.43
C THR A 243 -3.84 2.54 0.96
N LEU A 244 -2.88 3.40 0.64
CA LEU A 244 -2.23 3.45 -0.67
C LEU A 244 -0.74 3.18 -0.49
N PHE A 245 -0.29 2.06 -1.03
CA PHE A 245 1.10 1.65 -1.04
C PHE A 245 1.52 1.36 -2.47
N CYS A 246 2.75 1.69 -2.82
CA CYS A 246 3.37 1.31 -4.09
C CYS A 246 4.75 0.71 -3.78
N ASP A 247 5.17 -0.30 -4.53
CA ASP A 247 6.51 -0.89 -4.42
C ASP A 247 7.65 0.07 -4.79
N THR A 248 7.30 1.14 -5.51
CA THR A 248 8.18 2.24 -5.93
C THR A 248 7.63 3.58 -5.45
N TRP A 249 8.49 4.61 -5.41
CA TRP A 249 8.04 5.96 -5.05
C TRP A 249 7.00 6.52 -6.03
N PHE A 250 5.92 7.09 -5.49
CA PHE A 250 4.83 7.69 -6.26
C PHE A 250 4.34 8.98 -5.63
N GLY A 251 3.45 9.71 -6.29
CA GLY A 251 2.93 11.00 -5.83
C GLY A 251 3.46 12.14 -6.68
N PHE A 252 4.79 12.27 -6.76
CA PHE A 252 5.46 13.07 -7.78
C PHE A 252 5.48 12.32 -9.11
N ARG A 253 6.24 11.22 -9.23
CA ARG A 253 6.32 10.43 -10.46
C ARG A 253 6.30 8.92 -10.17
N PRO A 254 5.26 8.18 -10.60
CA PRO A 254 4.09 8.66 -11.31
C PRO A 254 3.23 9.63 -10.48
N LYS A 255 2.63 10.62 -11.15
CA LYS A 255 1.86 11.69 -10.51
C LYS A 255 0.54 11.17 -9.99
N LEU A 256 0.25 11.43 -8.71
CA LEU A 256 -1.06 11.18 -8.12
C LEU A 256 -1.66 12.48 -7.59
N GLU A 257 -2.75 12.93 -8.22
CA GLU A 257 -3.48 14.12 -7.80
C GLU A 257 -4.72 13.75 -6.99
N LEU A 258 -4.75 14.17 -5.72
CA LEU A 258 -5.81 13.82 -4.77
C LEU A 258 -6.77 14.98 -4.48
N ARG A 259 -6.47 16.20 -4.95
CA ARG A 259 -7.27 17.42 -4.67
C ARG A 259 -8.76 17.26 -5.02
N GLU A 260 -9.10 16.46 -6.01
CA GLU A 260 -10.49 16.27 -6.48
C GLU A 260 -11.27 15.21 -5.69
N VAL A 261 -10.65 14.55 -4.71
CA VAL A 261 -11.28 13.51 -3.89
C VAL A 261 -11.22 13.89 -2.42
N HIS A 262 -12.37 13.88 -1.75
CA HIS A 262 -12.47 14.12 -0.32
C HIS A 262 -13.31 13.01 0.33
N PHE A 263 -12.99 12.68 1.58
CA PHE A 263 -13.54 11.52 2.30
C PHE A 263 -14.14 11.99 3.63
N PRO A 264 -15.44 12.31 3.70
CA PRO A 264 -16.05 12.93 4.88
C PRO A 264 -16.03 12.09 6.16
N HIS A 265 -15.69 10.80 6.08
CA HIS A 265 -15.70 9.87 7.19
C HIS A 265 -14.34 9.22 7.45
N LEU A 266 -13.27 9.71 6.81
CA LEU A 266 -11.94 9.11 6.89
C LEU A 266 -11.38 9.19 8.31
N LYS A 267 -11.18 8.03 8.94
CA LYS A 267 -10.61 7.84 10.27
C LYS A 267 -9.15 7.41 10.20
N SER A 268 -8.77 6.62 9.20
CA SER A 268 -7.40 6.12 9.04
C SER A 268 -6.87 6.37 7.64
N LEU A 269 -5.65 6.90 7.55
CA LEU A 269 -4.93 7.07 6.30
C LEU A 269 -3.52 6.45 6.41
N VAL A 270 -3.19 5.58 5.46
CA VAL A 270 -1.85 5.00 5.31
C VAL A 270 -1.34 5.32 3.92
N LEU A 271 -0.17 5.95 3.85
CA LEU A 271 0.56 6.21 2.61
C LEU A 271 1.92 5.51 2.70
N GLY A 272 2.25 4.69 1.70
CA GLY A 272 3.48 3.90 1.65
C GLY A 272 4.29 4.16 0.39
N ASN A 273 5.54 4.61 0.51
CA ASN A 273 6.38 5.13 -0.59
C ASN A 273 5.82 6.39 -1.27
N PHE A 274 5.03 7.20 -0.56
CA PHE A 274 4.50 8.45 -1.13
C PHE A 274 5.50 9.61 -1.02
N THR A 275 5.58 10.42 -2.07
CA THR A 275 6.49 11.57 -2.18
C THR A 275 5.76 12.90 -2.08
N PHE A 276 6.23 13.76 -1.19
CA PHE A 276 5.70 15.09 -0.93
C PHE A 276 6.59 16.17 -1.57
N PHE A 277 5.99 17.03 -2.38
CA PHE A 277 6.71 18.09 -3.10
C PHE A 277 5.92 19.39 -3.22
N GLN A 278 4.66 19.41 -2.78
CA GLN A 278 3.79 20.57 -2.87
C GLN A 278 2.83 20.67 -1.69
N ASP A 279 2.44 21.90 -1.36
CA ASP A 279 1.57 22.20 -0.21
C ASP A 279 0.19 21.56 -0.29
N SER A 280 -0.35 21.39 -1.50
CA SER A 280 -1.66 20.78 -1.67
C SER A 280 -1.74 19.35 -1.15
N GLN A 281 -0.64 18.60 -1.14
CA GLN A 281 -0.63 17.23 -0.62
C GLN A 281 -0.78 17.24 0.91
N LEU A 282 -0.12 18.18 1.59
CA LEU A 282 -0.31 18.40 3.02
C LEU A 282 -1.73 18.91 3.31
N GLU A 283 -2.19 19.93 2.57
CA GLU A 283 -3.53 20.50 2.76
C GLU A 283 -4.63 19.48 2.52
N TRP A 284 -4.44 18.54 1.59
CA TRP A 284 -5.36 17.44 1.36
C TRP A 284 -5.49 16.56 2.61
N ILE A 285 -4.39 16.12 3.23
CA ILE A 285 -4.43 15.34 4.48
C ILE A 285 -5.13 16.13 5.60
N LEU A 286 -4.80 17.42 5.72
CA LEU A 286 -5.36 18.29 6.75
C LEU A 286 -6.85 18.59 6.54
N SER A 287 -7.37 18.43 5.32
CA SER A 287 -8.79 18.60 5.03
C SER A 287 -9.67 17.59 5.77
N HIS A 288 -9.10 16.45 6.19
CA HIS A 288 -9.78 15.40 6.96
C HIS A 288 -9.68 15.56 8.47
N GLY A 289 -9.20 16.72 8.98
CA GLY A 289 -8.98 16.93 10.41
C GLY A 289 -10.20 16.74 11.32
N ALA A 290 -11.42 16.83 10.77
CA ALA A 290 -12.66 16.60 11.50
C ALA A 290 -12.92 15.12 11.85
N THR A 291 -12.28 14.17 11.14
CA THR A 291 -12.53 12.74 11.31
C THR A 291 -11.28 11.88 11.48
N LEU A 292 -10.12 12.35 10.99
CA LEU A 292 -8.90 11.57 10.94
C LEU A 292 -8.35 11.32 12.36
N THR A 293 -8.30 10.05 12.76
CA THR A 293 -7.81 9.58 14.05
C THR A 293 -6.47 8.86 13.95
N GLU A 294 -6.14 8.31 12.79
CA GLU A 294 -4.91 7.54 12.54
C GLU A 294 -4.24 7.98 11.23
N LEU A 295 -2.94 8.23 11.29
CA LEU A 295 -2.12 8.58 10.12
C LEU A 295 -0.79 7.82 10.18
N SER A 296 -0.53 7.01 9.15
CA SER A 296 0.72 6.28 8.98
C SER A 296 1.40 6.66 7.67
N LEU A 297 2.68 7.04 7.76
CA LEU A 297 3.54 7.41 6.65
C LEU A 297 4.70 6.42 6.58
N ASP A 298 4.55 5.42 5.72
CA ASP A 298 5.50 4.31 5.54
C ASP A 298 6.44 4.64 4.38
N ASP A 299 7.75 4.67 4.64
CA ASP A 299 8.81 4.98 3.66
C ASP A 299 8.51 6.22 2.78
N CYS A 300 7.86 7.22 3.39
CA CYS A 300 7.48 8.46 2.72
C CYS A 300 8.64 9.46 2.73
N MET A 301 8.73 10.24 1.65
CA MET A 301 9.83 11.17 1.42
C MET A 301 9.30 12.57 1.08
N ILE A 302 10.01 13.61 1.55
CA ILE A 302 9.85 14.97 1.04
C ILE A 302 10.91 15.20 -0.03
N LEU A 303 10.47 15.46 -1.27
CA LEU A 303 11.34 15.92 -2.35
C LEU A 303 11.63 17.40 -2.15
N TYR A 304 12.85 17.74 -1.75
CA TYR A 304 13.21 19.13 -1.41
C TYR A 304 13.80 19.90 -2.59
N ASP A 305 14.29 19.19 -3.61
CA ASP A 305 14.82 19.75 -4.84
C ASP A 305 14.42 18.83 -6.00
N LEU A 306 13.85 19.42 -7.05
CA LEU A 306 13.38 18.73 -8.25
C LEU A 306 14.08 19.37 -9.45
N SER A 307 14.63 18.60 -10.38
CA SER A 307 15.05 19.04 -11.71
C SER A 307 14.16 18.39 -12.74
N LEU A 308 13.66 19.19 -13.68
CA LEU A 308 12.80 18.77 -14.78
C LEU A 308 13.29 19.35 -16.11
N PHE A 309 13.10 18.58 -17.17
CA PHE A 309 13.19 19.11 -18.53
C PHE A 309 11.99 20.02 -18.85
N GLU A 310 12.18 20.94 -19.79
CA GLU A 310 11.18 21.97 -20.12
C GLU A 310 9.84 21.39 -20.59
N ASP A 311 9.88 20.30 -21.33
CA ASP A 311 8.72 19.60 -21.89
C ASP A 311 7.87 18.92 -20.79
N MET A 312 8.47 18.59 -19.65
CA MET A 312 7.79 17.94 -18.52
C MET A 312 7.09 18.93 -17.58
N LEU A 313 7.38 20.24 -17.66
CA LEU A 313 6.84 21.25 -16.75
C LEU A 313 5.30 21.29 -16.75
N GLY A 314 4.69 21.16 -17.94
CA GLY A 314 3.24 21.17 -18.10
C GLY A 314 2.53 20.01 -17.41
N GLU A 315 3.15 18.83 -17.37
CA GLU A 315 2.58 17.63 -16.73
C GLU A 315 2.44 17.80 -15.21
N TYR A 316 3.42 18.44 -14.58
CA TYR A 316 3.44 18.68 -13.14
C TYR A 316 2.77 20.00 -12.72
N SER A 317 2.28 20.77 -13.68
CA SER A 317 1.64 22.07 -13.45
C SER A 317 2.58 23.11 -12.84
N PHE A 318 3.89 22.97 -13.05
CA PHE A 318 4.86 24.00 -12.70
C PHE A 318 4.87 25.08 -13.77
N LYS A 319 4.98 26.33 -13.33
CA LYS A 319 5.25 27.44 -14.24
C LYS A 319 6.73 27.77 -14.25
N LYS A 320 7.23 28.26 -15.38
CA LYS A 320 8.65 28.61 -15.54
C LYS A 320 9.13 29.65 -14.53
N ASP A 321 8.27 30.59 -14.14
CA ASP A 321 8.55 31.63 -13.15
C ASP A 321 8.64 31.10 -11.72
N GLU A 322 8.13 29.91 -11.45
CA GLU A 322 8.23 29.22 -10.16
C GLU A 322 9.53 28.39 -10.05
N MET A 323 10.31 28.31 -11.13
CA MET A 323 11.51 27.47 -11.22
C MET A 323 12.78 28.28 -11.46
N GLU A 324 13.88 27.77 -10.94
CA GLU A 324 15.21 28.31 -11.05
C GLU A 324 15.95 27.59 -12.19
N LEU A 325 16.49 28.35 -13.15
CA LEU A 325 17.40 27.79 -14.15
C LEU A 325 18.78 27.62 -13.53
N ARG A 326 19.30 26.39 -13.52
CA ARG A 326 20.67 26.10 -13.09
C ARG A 326 21.46 25.49 -14.24
N LEU A 327 22.75 25.85 -14.31
CA LEU A 327 23.70 25.36 -15.29
C LEU A 327 24.38 24.11 -14.74
N GLU A 328 24.30 23.01 -15.48
CA GLU A 328 25.02 21.77 -15.20
C GLU A 328 26.40 21.86 -15.90
N ASP A 329 27.50 21.50 -15.20
CA ASP A 329 28.88 21.79 -15.64
C ASP A 329 29.28 21.10 -16.96
N ASP A 330 28.53 20.09 -17.40
CA ASP A 330 28.91 19.18 -18.47
C ASP A 330 28.75 19.78 -19.87
N GLY A 331 28.06 20.91 -20.03
CA GLY A 331 27.88 21.60 -21.32
C GLY A 331 27.11 20.83 -22.41
N GLU A 332 26.91 19.52 -22.25
CA GLU A 332 26.16 18.65 -23.18
C GLU A 332 24.68 18.43 -22.76
N ALA A 333 24.34 18.62 -21.49
CA ALA A 333 22.99 18.34 -20.94
C ALA A 333 21.99 19.52 -21.00
N GLY A 334 22.44 20.75 -21.27
CA GLY A 334 21.57 21.93 -21.34
C GLY A 334 21.22 22.53 -19.96
N TYR A 335 20.19 23.39 -19.92
CA TYR A 335 19.67 23.98 -18.68
C TYR A 335 18.58 23.08 -18.08
N GLY A 336 18.72 22.71 -16.81
CA GLY A 336 17.63 22.09 -16.03
C GLY A 336 16.76 23.16 -15.38
N TYR A 337 15.44 22.92 -15.31
CA TYR A 337 14.53 23.74 -14.50
C TYR A 337 14.41 23.13 -13.11
N TYR A 338 14.80 23.89 -12.10
CA TYR A 338 14.84 23.42 -10.72
C TYR A 338 13.70 24.01 -9.89
N TYR A 339 12.98 23.17 -9.16
CA TYR A 339 12.00 23.59 -8.16
C TYR A 339 12.44 23.13 -6.78
N SER A 340 12.48 24.06 -5.83
CA SER A 340 12.86 23.75 -4.46
C SER A 340 11.66 23.88 -3.53
N TYR A 341 11.30 22.75 -2.92
CA TYR A 341 10.23 22.72 -1.95
C TYR A 341 10.77 23.10 -0.57
N ASN A 342 10.15 24.08 0.09
CA ASN A 342 10.68 24.67 1.33
C ASN A 342 10.17 23.99 2.62
N LYS A 343 9.05 23.24 2.57
CA LYS A 343 8.56 22.54 3.77
C LYS A 343 9.43 21.34 4.12
N ARG A 344 9.36 20.97 5.40
CA ARG A 344 10.19 19.96 6.05
C ARG A 344 9.29 19.15 6.97
N TRP A 345 9.73 17.97 7.40
CA TRP A 345 8.95 17.11 8.27
C TRP A 345 8.52 17.81 9.55
N TYR A 346 9.37 18.64 10.17
CA TYR A 346 8.95 19.44 11.32
C TYR A 346 7.74 20.35 11.06
N HIS A 347 7.59 20.89 9.84
CA HIS A 347 6.41 21.68 9.45
C HIS A 347 5.17 20.80 9.32
N TYR A 348 5.32 19.58 8.79
CA TYR A 348 4.23 18.61 8.66
C TYR A 348 3.75 18.16 10.05
N PHE A 349 4.66 17.77 10.93
CA PHE A 349 4.33 17.35 12.30
C PHE A 349 3.66 18.48 13.09
N ASP A 350 4.14 19.71 12.95
CA ASP A 350 3.50 20.88 13.57
C ASP A 350 2.09 21.14 13.00
N ALA A 351 1.90 20.95 11.69
CA ALA A 351 0.60 21.10 11.06
C ALA A 351 -0.37 20.00 11.53
N PHE A 352 0.08 18.74 11.58
CA PHE A 352 -0.71 17.62 12.12
C PHE A 352 -1.14 17.91 13.55
N ARG A 353 -0.21 18.31 14.43
CA ARG A 353 -0.48 18.67 15.82
C ARG A 353 -1.53 19.78 15.96
N LYS A 354 -1.52 20.78 15.06
CA LYS A 354 -2.40 21.96 15.16
C LYS A 354 -3.74 21.78 14.47
N ARG A 355 -3.81 20.97 13.41
CA ARG A 355 -4.95 20.92 12.47
C ARG A 355 -5.62 19.55 12.36
N LEU A 356 -5.10 18.52 13.04
CA LEU A 356 -5.75 17.22 13.18
C LEU A 356 -6.16 16.99 14.64
N PRO A 357 -7.22 17.67 15.14
CA PRO A 357 -7.60 17.67 16.56
C PRO A 357 -8.05 16.29 17.09
N HIS A 358 -8.39 15.36 16.20
CA HIS A 358 -8.83 14.01 16.56
C HIS A 358 -7.76 12.95 16.37
N LEU A 359 -6.56 13.32 15.93
CA LEU A 359 -5.45 12.38 15.72
C LEU A 359 -5.03 11.78 17.06
N ARG A 360 -5.04 10.44 17.14
CA ARG A 360 -4.66 9.65 18.30
C ARG A 360 -3.45 8.77 18.04
N HIS A 361 -3.32 8.31 16.79
CA HIS A 361 -2.22 7.46 16.37
C HIS A 361 -1.50 8.06 15.18
N PHE A 362 -0.22 8.35 15.35
CA PHE A 362 0.68 8.79 14.29
C PHE A 362 1.85 7.82 14.17
N ARG A 363 2.21 7.46 12.94
CA ARG A 363 3.39 6.65 12.67
C ARG A 363 4.13 7.20 11.46
N ILE A 364 5.45 7.24 11.55
CA ILE A 364 6.34 7.51 10.42
C ILE A 364 7.57 6.62 10.56
N GLY A 365 7.95 5.92 9.48
CA GLY A 365 9.11 5.04 9.49
C GLY A 365 8.99 3.99 8.41
N THR A 366 9.39 2.76 8.73
CA THR A 366 9.39 1.62 7.79
C THR A 366 8.68 0.42 8.40
N SER A 367 8.02 -0.36 7.57
CA SER A 367 7.38 -1.61 7.93
C SER A 367 8.06 -2.80 7.26
N ASP A 368 7.75 -4.01 7.72
CA ASP A 368 8.20 -5.25 7.06
C ASP A 368 7.35 -5.60 5.81
N CYS A 369 6.75 -4.59 5.18
CA CYS A 369 5.87 -4.77 4.02
C CYS A 369 6.64 -5.00 2.71
N THR A 370 7.85 -5.58 2.76
CA THR A 370 8.66 -5.97 1.58
C THR A 370 7.93 -6.93 0.64
N HIS A 371 6.77 -7.45 1.06
CA HIS A 371 5.91 -8.37 0.33
C HIS A 371 4.47 -7.83 0.12
N GLY A 372 4.32 -6.50 0.07
CA GLY A 372 3.04 -5.80 0.03
C GLY A 372 2.50 -5.51 1.42
N VAL A 373 1.40 -4.75 1.54
CA VAL A 373 0.77 -4.44 2.84
C VAL A 373 -0.26 -5.52 3.20
N PRO A 374 0.00 -6.44 4.15
CA PRO A 374 -1.03 -7.29 4.72
C PRO A 374 -2.11 -6.48 5.41
N PHE A 375 -3.35 -6.96 5.28
CA PHE A 375 -4.39 -6.63 6.24
C PHE A 375 -3.84 -6.82 7.65
N GLU A 376 -4.06 -5.81 8.50
CA GLU A 376 -3.86 -5.88 9.96
C GLU A 376 -2.42 -5.63 10.45
N THR A 377 -1.46 -5.41 9.55
CA THR A 377 -0.05 -5.15 9.92
C THR A 377 0.33 -3.66 9.91
N GLU A 378 -0.57 -2.76 9.51
CA GLU A 378 -0.27 -1.32 9.45
C GLU A 378 0.08 -0.71 10.82
N SER A 379 -0.34 -1.39 11.89
CA SER A 379 -0.02 -1.00 13.26
C SER A 379 1.39 -1.39 13.71
N GLU A 380 2.05 -2.30 12.99
CA GLU A 380 3.35 -2.89 13.32
C GLU A 380 4.54 -2.06 12.80
N MET A 381 4.27 -1.00 12.03
CA MET A 381 5.29 -0.12 11.48
C MET A 381 6.21 0.45 12.58
N ARG A 382 7.52 0.34 12.35
CA ARG A 382 8.53 0.81 13.30
C ARG A 382 8.73 2.30 13.12
N ILE A 383 8.59 3.06 14.22
CA ILE A 383 8.60 4.52 14.17
C ILE A 383 10.03 5.04 14.20
N GLY A 384 10.44 5.75 13.16
CA GLY A 384 11.76 6.36 13.06
C GLY A 384 11.89 7.28 11.86
N LEU A 385 12.69 8.33 12.00
CA LEU A 385 13.05 9.22 10.91
C LEU A 385 14.27 8.64 10.18
N LEU A 386 14.01 8.13 8.98
CA LEU A 386 15.01 7.51 8.10
C LEU A 386 15.84 8.57 7.38
N TRP A 387 16.98 8.17 6.79
CA TRP A 387 17.79 9.08 5.96
C TRP A 387 17.08 9.46 4.67
N GLU A 388 16.36 8.51 4.08
CA GLU A 388 15.60 8.66 2.84
C GLU A 388 14.35 9.53 2.99
N ARG A 389 14.04 10.02 4.20
CA ARG A 389 12.90 10.92 4.43
C ARG A 389 13.00 12.24 3.66
N TYR A 390 14.19 12.59 3.19
CA TYR A 390 14.45 13.67 2.24
C TYR A 390 15.22 13.13 1.06
N GLY A 391 14.78 13.48 -0.14
CA GLY A 391 15.52 13.17 -1.36
C GLY A 391 15.29 14.23 -2.43
N VAL A 392 15.89 13.98 -3.57
CA VAL A 392 15.78 14.83 -4.76
C VAL A 392 15.25 14.01 -5.92
N PHE A 393 14.66 14.71 -6.88
CA PHE A 393 14.28 14.10 -8.15
C PHE A 393 15.01 14.84 -9.26
N TYR A 394 15.87 14.17 -10.03
CA TYR A 394 16.56 14.75 -11.18
C TYR A 394 16.20 13.98 -12.44
N ASP A 395 15.45 14.62 -13.34
CA ASP A 395 15.01 13.99 -14.59
C ASP A 395 16.21 13.64 -15.47
N GLY A 396 16.18 12.45 -16.08
CA GLY A 396 17.30 11.91 -16.88
C GLY A 396 18.49 11.37 -16.10
N TRP A 397 18.40 11.30 -14.76
CA TRP A 397 19.44 10.70 -13.93
C TRP A 397 19.24 9.17 -13.79
N VAL A 398 20.26 8.41 -14.17
CA VAL A 398 20.29 6.93 -14.19
C VAL A 398 21.03 6.40 -12.95
N PRO A 399 20.65 5.24 -12.35
CA PRO A 399 19.61 4.28 -12.75
C PRO A 399 18.20 4.61 -12.25
N THR A 400 18.07 5.62 -11.40
CA THR A 400 16.78 6.14 -10.92
C THR A 400 16.87 7.66 -10.81
N PRO A 401 15.82 8.39 -11.25
CA PRO A 401 15.77 9.84 -11.10
C PRO A 401 15.54 10.27 -9.66
N TYR A 402 15.12 9.35 -8.78
CA TYR A 402 15.08 9.58 -7.34
C TYR A 402 16.46 9.33 -6.75
N VAL A 403 17.15 10.41 -6.40
CA VAL A 403 18.54 10.34 -5.95
C VAL A 403 18.59 10.60 -4.44
N GLU A 404 19.38 9.78 -3.75
CA GLU A 404 19.78 10.08 -2.38
C GLU A 404 20.66 11.33 -2.34
N ALA A 405 20.56 12.11 -1.27
CA ALA A 405 21.41 13.29 -1.13
C ALA A 405 22.90 12.91 -1.11
N SER A 406 23.62 13.27 -2.19
CA SER A 406 25.05 13.00 -2.35
C SER A 406 25.88 13.74 -1.28
N TYR A 407 26.93 13.07 -0.79
CA TYR A 407 27.97 13.72 0.02
C TYR A 407 28.83 14.69 -0.79
N TRP A 408 28.90 14.47 -2.10
CA TRP A 408 29.66 15.25 -3.06
C TRP A 408 28.67 16.06 -3.90
N LEU A 409 28.19 17.15 -3.31
CA LEU A 409 27.26 18.07 -3.98
C LEU A 409 27.93 18.67 -5.21
N ARG A 410 27.27 18.54 -6.36
CA ARG A 410 27.61 19.31 -7.55
C ARG A 410 27.27 20.79 -7.31
N PRO A 411 27.92 21.74 -8.00
CA PRO A 411 27.66 23.17 -7.82
C PRO A 411 26.20 23.60 -8.00
N TRP A 412 25.43 22.88 -8.81
CA TRP A 412 24.01 23.16 -9.09
C TRP A 412 23.02 22.42 -8.17
N GLU A 413 23.49 21.47 -7.37
CA GLU A 413 22.67 20.70 -6.44
C GLU A 413 22.44 21.46 -5.13
N ARG A 414 21.23 21.34 -4.58
CA ARG A 414 20.99 21.85 -3.22
C ARG A 414 21.41 20.84 -2.15
N PRO A 415 22.07 21.31 -1.07
CA PRO A 415 22.42 20.45 0.04
C PRO A 415 21.16 19.87 0.71
N PRO A 416 21.25 18.65 1.27
CA PRO A 416 20.17 18.07 2.02
C PRO A 416 19.76 18.96 3.21
N PRO A 417 18.47 18.97 3.58
CA PRO A 417 18.00 19.72 4.73
C PRO A 417 18.70 19.34 6.04
N ASN A 418 19.46 20.27 6.62
CA ASN A 418 20.07 20.09 7.94
C ASN A 418 19.08 20.44 9.07
N CYS A 419 18.01 19.65 9.21
CA CYS A 419 16.92 19.91 10.17
C CYS A 419 16.54 18.70 11.06
N ASN A 420 17.46 17.75 11.23
CA ASN A 420 17.23 16.53 12.02
C ASN A 420 16.77 16.83 13.47
N LYS A 421 17.29 17.91 14.07
CA LYS A 421 16.95 18.28 15.46
C LYS A 421 15.52 18.81 15.55
N GLU A 422 15.14 19.63 14.58
CA GLU A 422 13.82 20.25 14.42
C GLU A 422 12.77 19.19 14.11
N ASP A 423 13.05 18.29 13.16
CA ASP A 423 12.18 17.17 12.81
C ASP A 423 11.88 16.31 14.03
N ARG A 424 12.93 15.85 14.73
CA ARG A 424 12.80 15.02 15.92
C ARG A 424 12.06 15.74 17.05
N LYS A 425 12.35 17.03 17.26
CA LYS A 425 11.68 17.82 18.31
C LYS A 425 10.19 17.97 18.00
N SER A 426 9.85 18.31 16.76
CA SER A 426 8.45 18.49 16.33
C SER A 426 7.69 17.16 16.37
N LEU A 427 8.33 16.05 15.99
CA LEU A 427 7.77 14.71 16.10
C LEU A 427 7.44 14.33 17.55
N ARG A 428 8.35 14.59 18.49
CA ARG A 428 8.06 14.38 19.92
C ARG A 428 6.91 15.23 20.42
N LEU A 429 6.89 16.52 20.04
CA LEU A 429 5.78 17.40 20.39
C LEU A 429 4.43 16.91 19.85
N LEU A 430 4.43 16.25 18.70
CA LEU A 430 3.24 15.60 18.15
C LEU A 430 2.85 14.38 19.01
N PHE A 431 3.78 13.49 19.34
CA PHE A 431 3.51 12.32 20.19
C PHE A 431 3.01 12.71 21.58
N ASP A 432 3.64 13.70 22.21
CA ASP A 432 3.22 14.25 23.51
C ASP A 432 1.80 14.82 23.42
N HIS A 433 1.47 15.52 22.32
CA HIS A 433 0.16 16.12 22.12
C HIS A 433 -0.96 15.09 21.97
N ILE A 434 -0.70 14.00 21.24
CA ILE A 434 -1.68 12.93 21.02
C ILE A 434 -1.69 11.87 22.13
N GLY A 435 -0.73 11.95 23.08
CA GLY A 435 -0.59 11.01 24.19
C GLY A 435 -0.11 9.62 23.76
N GLN A 436 0.69 9.54 22.70
CA GLN A 436 1.21 8.27 22.17
C GLN A 436 2.64 8.02 22.68
N GLU A 437 2.85 6.90 23.36
CA GLU A 437 4.18 6.42 23.72
C GLU A 437 4.83 5.68 22.54
N VAL A 438 6.14 5.86 22.37
CA VAL A 438 6.89 5.29 21.24
C VAL A 438 8.24 4.74 21.70
N GLU A 439 8.59 3.57 21.19
CA GLU A 439 9.93 3.00 21.31
C GLU A 439 10.93 3.86 20.52
N GLU A 440 11.84 4.54 21.21
CA GLU A 440 12.77 5.47 20.56
C GLU A 440 13.95 4.79 19.84
N SER A 441 14.15 3.48 19.98
CA SER A 441 15.29 2.76 19.37
C SER A 441 14.92 1.34 18.98
N TRP A 442 15.28 0.92 17.77
CA TRP A 442 15.00 -0.41 17.26
C TRP A 442 15.97 -0.79 16.13
N THR A 443 15.91 -2.04 15.67
CA THR A 443 16.64 -2.52 14.49
C THR A 443 15.73 -3.41 13.66
N LEU A 444 15.68 -3.18 12.34
CA LEU A 444 14.88 -3.93 11.38
C LEU A 444 15.65 -3.98 10.06
N HIS A 445 15.82 -5.17 9.45
CA HIS A 445 16.48 -5.33 8.15
C HIS A 445 17.83 -4.61 7.99
N GLY A 446 18.63 -4.57 9.06
CA GLY A 446 19.92 -3.85 9.07
C GLY A 446 19.81 -2.33 9.25
N ILE A 447 18.60 -1.76 9.21
CA ILE A 447 18.32 -0.38 9.61
C ILE A 447 18.37 -0.30 11.13
N ARG A 448 19.23 0.57 11.64
CA ARG A 448 19.33 0.86 13.08
C ARG A 448 18.80 2.26 13.35
N VAL A 449 17.80 2.37 14.22
CA VAL A 449 17.27 3.65 14.70
C VAL A 449 17.62 3.83 16.17
N LYS A 450 18.11 5.01 16.53
CA LYS A 450 18.38 5.41 17.91
C LYS A 450 17.88 6.83 18.13
N ASN A 451 17.10 7.01 19.19
CA ASN A 451 16.52 8.31 19.51
C ASN A 451 15.71 8.88 18.33
N LEU A 452 14.83 8.02 17.77
CA LEU A 452 13.96 8.27 16.62
C LEU A 452 14.68 8.66 15.31
N LEU A 453 16.00 8.60 15.24
CA LEU A 453 16.79 8.88 14.04
C LEU A 453 17.55 7.63 13.60
N GLN A 454 17.59 7.37 12.29
CA GLN A 454 18.47 6.35 11.74
C GLN A 454 19.94 6.70 11.99
N VAL A 455 20.71 5.71 12.46
CA VAL A 455 22.13 5.82 12.76
C VAL A 455 22.95 4.92 11.83
N LYS A 456 24.09 5.42 11.37
CA LYS A 456 24.98 4.66 10.49
C LYS A 456 25.48 3.45 11.26
N SER A 457 25.33 2.29 10.64
CA SER A 457 25.88 1.02 11.13
C SER A 457 27.39 1.08 11.22
#